data_AF-A0A1X7LGW6-F1
#
_entry.id   AF-A0A1X7LGW6-F1
#
_cell.length_a   1.000
_cell.length_b   1.000
_cell.length_c   1.000
_cell.angle_alpha   90.00
_cell.angle_beta   90.00
_cell.angle_gamma   90.00
#
_symmetry.space_group_name_H-M   'P 1'
#
loop_
_entity.id
_entity.type
_entity.pdbx_description
1 polymer ?
#
loop_
_entity_poly.entity_id
_entity_poly.type
_entity_poly.pdbx_seq_one_letter_code
_entity_poly.pdbx_strand_id
1 'polypeptide(L)'
;MKKLKLILPMLAFVFAIALSFAFANKSADKDIYDTKYILVQAPNGWATIDVLCNPDNSDCTVEFSEEPGTEYRVYDEKDTSKPTEGDGQIIELNGSAPDPD
;
A
#
# COMPACT_ATOMS: atom_id res chain seq x y z
N MET A 1 10.74 12.83 51.78
CA MET A 1 10.10 11.66 51.12
C MET A 1 8.56 11.69 51.11
N LYS A 2 7.86 12.71 51.64
CA LYS A 2 6.38 12.80 51.53
C LYS A 2 5.89 13.30 50.16
N LYS A 3 6.63 14.20 49.49
CA LYS A 3 6.25 14.75 48.18
C LYS A 3 6.44 13.77 47.02
N LEU A 4 7.47 12.92 47.09
CA LEU A 4 7.69 11.83 46.11
C LEU A 4 6.55 10.81 46.11
N LYS A 5 5.94 10.53 47.27
CA LYS A 5 4.78 9.62 47.38
C LYS A 5 3.52 10.13 46.68
N LEU A 6 3.41 11.44 46.41
CA LEU A 6 2.25 12.05 45.75
C LEU A 6 2.45 12.21 44.24
N ILE A 7 3.69 12.46 43.82
CA ILE A 7 4.04 12.67 42.40
C ILE A 7 4.18 11.33 41.66
N LEU A 8 4.67 10.28 42.35
CA LEU A 8 4.84 8.94 41.78
C LEU A 8 3.53 8.33 41.25
N PRO A 9 2.40 8.31 41.99
CA PRO A 9 1.15 7.78 41.45
C PRO A 9 0.62 8.61 40.29
N MET A 10 0.76 9.94 40.35
CA MET A 10 0.31 10.83 39.27
C MET A 10 1.06 10.57 37.96
N LEU A 11 2.37 10.33 38.03
CA LEU A 11 3.20 10.04 36.86
C LEU A 11 2.90 8.65 36.29
N ALA A 12 2.61 7.67 37.15
CA ALA A 12 2.17 6.35 36.71
C ALA A 12 0.84 6.37 35.95
N PHE A 13 -0.13 7.21 36.37
CA PHE A 13 -1.39 7.40 35.65
C PHE A 13 -1.18 8.03 34.27
N VAL A 14 -0.34 9.06 34.16
CA VAL A 14 0.00 9.68 32.86
C VAL A 14 0.68 8.67 31.94
N PHE A 15 1.60 7.87 32.48
CA PHE A 15 2.30 6.84 31.72
C PHE A 15 1.34 5.74 31.22
N ALA A 16 0.42 5.28 32.06
CA ALA A 16 -0.60 4.30 31.67
C ALA A 16 -1.52 4.82 30.57
N ILE A 17 -1.96 6.09 30.64
CA ILE A 17 -2.79 6.71 29.61
C ILE A 17 -2.01 6.85 28.30
N ALA A 18 -0.74 7.25 28.34
CA ALA A 18 0.11 7.36 27.15
C ALA A 18 0.38 5.99 26.48
N LEU A 19 0.58 4.93 27.27
CA LEU A 19 0.73 3.56 26.78
C LEU A 19 -0.52 3.06 26.05
N SER A 20 -1.72 3.46 26.46
CA SER A 20 -2.97 3.12 25.75
C SER A 20 -3.01 3.61 24.30
N PHE A 21 -2.30 4.71 23.98
CA PHE A 21 -2.18 5.22 22.61
C PHE A 21 -0.95 4.68 21.87
N ALA A 22 0.05 4.13 22.57
CA ALA A 22 1.23 3.52 21.96
C ALA A 22 0.92 2.19 21.27
N PHE A 23 -0.09 1.46 21.76
CA PHE A 23 -0.59 0.21 21.16
C PHE A 23 -1.91 0.38 20.43
N ALA A 24 -2.40 1.62 20.30
CA ALA A 24 -3.36 1.92 19.25
C ALA A 24 -2.59 1.75 17.95
N ASN A 25 -2.53 0.50 17.47
CA ASN A 25 -2.18 0.20 16.10
C ASN A 25 -3.00 1.21 15.30
N LYS A 26 -2.31 2.09 14.58
CA LYS A 26 -2.84 2.57 13.32
C LYS A 26 -3.09 1.29 12.52
N SER A 27 -4.25 0.68 12.71
CA SER A 27 -5.08 0.41 11.57
C SER A 27 -5.26 1.80 10.95
N ALA A 28 -4.24 2.23 10.19
CA ALA A 28 -4.54 2.89 8.95
C ALA A 28 -5.66 2.01 8.40
N ASP A 29 -6.83 2.60 8.17
CA ASP A 29 -7.66 2.09 7.09
C ASP A 29 -6.66 1.82 5.99
N LYS A 30 -6.27 0.55 5.84
CA LYS A 30 -5.33 0.16 4.81
C LYS A 30 -6.14 0.51 3.60
N ASP A 31 -5.74 1.60 2.97
CA ASP A 31 -6.28 2.05 1.72
C ASP A 31 -6.59 0.78 0.95
N ILE A 32 -7.85 0.61 0.56
CA ILE A 32 -8.33 -0.61 -0.10
C ILE A 32 -7.52 -0.89 -1.37
N TYR A 33 -6.65 0.06 -1.75
CA TYR A 33 -5.65 0.02 -2.79
C TYR A 33 -4.25 0.21 -2.14
N ASP A 34 -3.38 -0.77 -2.32
CA ASP A 34 -1.95 -0.59 -2.07
C ASP A 34 -1.36 0.20 -3.26
N THR A 35 -0.42 1.10 -2.99
CA THR A 35 0.37 1.73 -4.06
C THR A 35 1.19 0.65 -4.78
N LYS A 36 0.95 0.47 -6.07
CA LYS A 36 1.65 -0.49 -6.94
C LYS A 36 2.30 0.22 -8.13
N TYR A 37 3.05 -0.55 -8.90
CA TYR A 37 3.81 -0.03 -10.03
C TYR A 37 3.58 -0.87 -11.29
N ILE A 38 3.64 -0.20 -12.44
CA ILE A 38 3.69 -0.83 -13.77
C ILE A 38 4.87 -0.27 -14.55
N LEU A 39 5.39 -1.06 -15.48
CA LEU A 39 6.43 -0.63 -16.41
C LEU A 39 5.78 -0.21 -17.74
N VAL A 40 5.71 1.09 -17.99
CA VAL A 40 5.11 1.66 -19.21
C VAL A 40 6.18 1.71 -20.29
N GLN A 41 5.88 1.22 -21.50
CA GLN A 41 6.87 1.12 -22.58
C GLN A 41 7.24 2.48 -23.20
N ALA A 42 6.34 3.46 -23.17
CA ALA A 42 6.55 4.79 -23.73
C ALA A 42 5.96 5.86 -22.78
N PRO A 43 6.80 6.73 -22.19
CA PRO A 43 8.26 6.78 -22.23
C PRO A 43 8.89 5.79 -21.22
N ASN A 44 9.33 4.61 -21.66
CA ASN A 44 9.99 3.54 -20.88
C ASN A 44 10.34 3.90 -19.41
N GLY A 45 9.46 3.58 -18.47
CA GLY A 45 9.59 4.00 -17.08
C GLY A 45 8.55 3.39 -16.16
N TRP A 46 8.72 3.63 -14.86
CA TRP A 46 7.82 3.13 -13.81
C TRP A 46 6.73 4.14 -13.51
N ALA A 47 5.48 3.74 -13.70
CA ALA A 47 4.32 4.52 -13.30
C ALA A 47 3.70 3.94 -12.02
N THR A 48 3.23 4.83 -11.16
CA THR A 48 2.50 4.47 -9.94
C THR A 48 1.01 4.29 -10.27
N ILE A 49 0.40 3.21 -9.75
CA ILE A 49 -1.02 2.92 -9.89
C ILE A 49 -1.62 2.50 -8.54
N ASP A 50 -2.92 2.73 -8.38
CA ASP A 50 -3.69 2.25 -7.24
C ASP A 50 -4.57 1.09 -7.72
N VAL A 51 -4.23 -0.13 -7.31
CA VAL A 51 -4.97 -1.33 -7.69
C VAL A 51 -4.99 -2.34 -6.55
N LEU A 52 -6.12 -3.02 -6.42
CA LEU A 52 -6.28 -4.14 -5.49
C LEU A 52 -6.12 -5.45 -6.26
N CYS A 53 -4.95 -6.07 -6.12
CA CYS A 53 -4.72 -7.43 -6.58
C CYS A 53 -5.26 -8.42 -5.53
N ASN A 54 -6.08 -9.39 -5.95
CA ASN A 54 -6.47 -10.49 -5.08
C ASN A 54 -5.31 -11.49 -5.02
N PRO A 55 -4.63 -11.68 -3.88
CA PRO A 55 -3.46 -12.55 -3.82
C PRO A 55 -3.86 -14.01 -4.04
N ASP A 56 -3.26 -14.63 -5.06
CA ASP A 56 -3.23 -16.07 -5.32
C ASP A 56 -1.90 -16.40 -6.02
N ASN A 57 -1.69 -17.66 -6.40
CA ASN A 57 -0.45 -18.17 -6.98
C ASN A 57 -0.25 -17.78 -8.46
N SER A 58 -0.78 -16.63 -8.90
CA SER A 58 -0.71 -16.13 -10.28
C SER A 58 -0.21 -14.67 -10.31
N ASP A 59 -0.06 -14.12 -11.51
CA ASP A 59 0.38 -12.74 -11.70
C ASP A 59 -0.79 -11.76 -11.64
N CYS A 60 -0.61 -10.62 -10.97
CA CYS A 60 -1.55 -9.51 -11.08
C CYS A 60 -1.28 -8.70 -12.36
N THR A 61 -2.33 -8.55 -13.18
CA THR A 61 -2.26 -7.89 -14.49
C THR A 61 -3.37 -6.86 -14.60
N VAL A 62 -3.05 -5.68 -15.14
CA VAL A 62 -4.01 -4.60 -15.40
C VAL A 62 -4.06 -4.26 -16.88
N GLU A 63 -5.20 -3.76 -17.34
CA GLU A 63 -5.41 -3.21 -18.67
C GLU A 63 -6.10 -1.85 -18.55
N PHE A 64 -5.77 -0.91 -19.42
CA PHE A 64 -6.37 0.43 -19.41
C PHE A 64 -7.43 0.56 -20.51
N SER A 65 -8.60 1.11 -20.19
CA SER A 65 -9.75 1.19 -21.11
C SER A 65 -9.46 1.97 -22.40
N GLU A 66 -8.52 2.93 -22.37
CA GLU A 66 -8.09 3.70 -23.54
C GLU A 66 -6.96 3.02 -24.34
N GLU A 67 -6.38 1.95 -23.81
CA GLU A 67 -5.32 1.14 -24.43
C GLU A 67 -5.70 -0.36 -24.47
N PRO A 68 -6.87 -0.71 -25.04
CA PRO A 68 -7.33 -2.10 -25.06
C PRO A 68 -6.36 -2.99 -25.84
N GLY A 69 -6.11 -4.17 -25.28
CA GLY A 69 -5.13 -5.17 -25.72
C GLY A 69 -3.73 -5.00 -25.10
N THR A 70 -3.50 -3.97 -24.28
CA THR A 70 -2.20 -3.75 -23.62
C THR A 70 -2.28 -4.13 -22.14
N GLU A 71 -1.71 -5.29 -21.83
CA GLU A 71 -1.62 -5.82 -20.48
C GLU A 71 -0.33 -5.36 -19.78
N TYR A 72 -0.48 -4.83 -18.56
CA TYR A 72 0.63 -4.43 -17.71
C TYR A 72 0.69 -5.33 -16.49
N ARG A 73 1.85 -5.94 -16.27
CA ARG A 73 2.13 -6.65 -15.03
C ARG A 73 2.32 -5.64 -13.89
N VAL A 74 1.73 -5.95 -12.73
CA VAL A 74 1.78 -5.12 -11.54
C VAL A 74 2.93 -5.56 -10.63
N TYR A 75 3.59 -4.60 -9.97
CA TYR A 75 4.73 -4.80 -9.10
C TYR A 75 4.55 -4.10 -7.75
N ASP A 76 5.09 -4.70 -6.69
CA ASP A 76 5.07 -4.14 -5.34
C ASP A 76 6.14 -3.04 -5.16
N GLU A 77 7.18 -3.06 -6.01
CA GLU A 77 8.29 -2.10 -6.03
C GLU A 77 8.64 -1.74 -7.49
N LYS A 78 9.40 -0.68 -7.70
CA LYS A 78 9.98 -0.31 -9.01
C LYS A 78 11.13 -1.26 -9.41
N ASP A 79 10.86 -2.57 -9.37
CA ASP A 79 11.79 -3.66 -9.66
C ASP A 79 11.05 -4.83 -10.31
N THR A 80 11.50 -5.24 -11.50
CA THR A 80 10.98 -6.40 -12.24
C THR A 80 11.10 -7.74 -11.51
N SER A 81 11.93 -7.81 -10.46
CA SER A 81 12.07 -9.00 -9.59
C SER A 81 10.99 -9.10 -8.51
N LYS A 82 10.13 -8.08 -8.36
CA LYS A 82 9.11 -7.95 -7.31
C LYS A 82 7.68 -7.85 -7.87
N PRO A 83 7.21 -8.83 -8.67
CA PRO A 83 5.85 -8.82 -9.17
C PRO A 83 4.84 -8.99 -8.01
N THR A 84 3.69 -8.35 -8.15
CA THR A 84 2.57 -8.52 -7.22
C THR A 84 1.82 -9.80 -7.55
N GLU A 85 1.54 -10.61 -6.53
CA GLU A 85 0.68 -11.79 -6.63
C GLU A 85 -0.77 -11.41 -6.95
N GLY A 86 -1.43 -12.21 -7.78
CA GLY A 86 -2.79 -12.00 -8.26
C GLY A 86 -3.54 -13.33 -8.47
N ASP A 87 -4.81 -13.24 -8.84
CA ASP A 87 -5.69 -14.39 -9.15
C ASP A 87 -5.70 -14.77 -10.64
N GLY A 88 -4.82 -14.15 -11.43
CA GLY A 88 -4.71 -14.36 -12.87
C GLY A 88 -5.82 -13.69 -13.69
N GLN A 89 -6.71 -12.91 -13.06
CA GLN A 89 -7.65 -12.05 -13.78
C GLN A 89 -6.97 -10.75 -14.21
N ILE A 90 -7.40 -10.24 -15.37
CA ILE A 90 -7.01 -8.91 -15.83
C ILE A 90 -7.96 -7.89 -15.19
N ILE A 91 -7.38 -6.91 -14.50
CA ILE A 91 -8.13 -5.83 -13.87
C ILE A 91 -8.20 -4.67 -14.86
N GLU A 92 -9.40 -4.32 -15.31
CA GLU A 92 -9.63 -3.18 -16.19
C GLU A 92 -9.66 -1.87 -15.37
N LEU A 93 -8.75 -0.95 -15.70
CA LEU A 93 -8.65 0.38 -15.12
C LEU A 93 -9.15 1.41 -16.14
N ASN A 94 -9.94 2.38 -15.66
CA ASN A 94 -10.45 3.45 -16.53
C ASN A 94 -9.34 4.46 -16.88
N GLY A 95 -9.29 4.86 -18.14
CA GLY A 95 -8.34 5.84 -18.68
C GLY A 95 -7.22 5.20 -19.49
N SER A 96 -6.12 5.93 -19.65
CA SER A 96 -4.85 5.52 -20.27
C SER A 96 -3.79 5.27 -19.19
N ALA A 97 -2.73 4.52 -19.53
CA ALA A 97 -1.63 4.28 -18.60
C ALA A 97 -0.99 5.60 -18.15
N PRO A 98 -0.66 5.78 -16.86
CA PRO A 98 -0.06 7.03 -16.39
C PRO A 98 1.34 7.23 -16.98
N ASP A 99 1.75 8.49 -17.09
CA ASP A 99 3.15 8.82 -17.35
C ASP A 99 4.03 8.30 -16.20
N PRO A 100 5.24 7.80 -16.50
CA PRO A 100 6.17 7.33 -15.47
C PRO A 100 6.71 8.47 -14.61
N ASP A 101 6.96 8.18 -13.33
CA ASP A 101 7.49 9.14 -12.35
C ASP A 101 9.00 9.32 -12.42
#